data_AF-A0A7C5W711-F1
#
_entry.id   AF-A0A7C5W711-F1
#
_cell.length_a   1.000
_cell.length_b   1.000
_cell.length_c   1.000
_cell.angle_alpha   90.00
_cell.angle_beta   90.00
_cell.angle_gamma   90.00
#
_symmetry.space_group_name_H-M   'P 1'
#
loop_
_entity.id
_entity.type
_entity.pdbx_description
1 polymer ?
#
loop_
_entity_poly.entity_id
_entity_poly.type
_entity_poly.pdbx_seq_one_letter_code
_entity_poly.pdbx_strand_id
1 'polypeptide(L)'
;MLMNVNRFFNWLSANLVKTTIGIIILIITITIFVHARYNSSEGMIFWDVKSYYSYLPATFIYKDLSFGFMDEGGFGKWIWPFETITGKKGIRATMGLSVMYSPFFFLGHLIALVTPFEANGYSKPYHFTLAFSAMVYLWLALLLLARVLRRFYADKVVAFTLFAVVIGTNLFFYTTREATMSHSFLFSLFALFLWLTIRFYEKPSIKRILLAGAVAGFITLVRPTNIIVLLVFFLWGISSFKDFRERFLFFIRRYYWVLLMAGAFILVWVPQFIYWYHISGKIFYFTYGEAGGRFFFNNPQIYNILLSYKKGWLVYTPLMIFALVGLFMLPRRQPGQFLPLFLFKLLNIYILASWWSWWFGGGFGLRAFVESYAFLALPFAAFVDFGFRQKKIFRYGIVFVLAVLILFNQFQTRQYNNNAIHWWWMNKEAYWETFLKLRPTERFWIVVTLPDYEAARQGIYRELKSPQALEWERRNMEWFTWRQPIPEDRIILWLTQKFENDSIYSQMMTPADFEKHGPDTAEVAKAKAWELYHEKGYEFWDKEMALEMIIEEVSKKTNLMNSIEKKAMENNLSVDSQLVLDALWLFRHERK
;
A
#
# COMPACT_ATOMS: atom_id res chain seq x y z
N MET A 1 -24.67 -3.97 -38.16
CA MET A 1 -24.03 -3.80 -36.83
C MET A 1 -24.28 -5.00 -35.90
N LEU A 2 -25.51 -5.52 -35.79
CA LEU A 2 -25.87 -6.69 -34.96
C LEU A 2 -25.17 -8.01 -35.34
N MET A 3 -24.84 -8.23 -36.62
CA MET A 3 -24.13 -9.44 -37.08
C MET A 3 -22.67 -9.55 -36.61
N ASN A 4 -21.99 -8.42 -36.36
CA ASN A 4 -20.63 -8.41 -35.81
C ASN A 4 -20.62 -8.60 -34.29
N VAL A 5 -21.68 -8.14 -33.61
CA VAL A 5 -21.86 -8.35 -32.16
C VAL A 5 -22.06 -9.84 -31.87
N ASN A 6 -22.91 -10.53 -32.63
CA ASN A 6 -23.10 -11.98 -32.45
C ASN A 6 -21.86 -12.82 -32.79
N ARG A 7 -21.05 -12.43 -33.80
CA ARG A 7 -19.76 -13.09 -34.05
C ARG A 7 -18.74 -12.84 -32.94
N PHE A 8 -18.72 -11.65 -32.36
CA PHE A 8 -17.87 -11.33 -31.22
C PHE A 8 -18.27 -12.10 -29.95
N PHE A 9 -19.57 -12.19 -29.65
CA PHE A 9 -20.09 -12.98 -28.54
C PHE A 9 -19.91 -14.50 -28.76
N ASN A 10 -20.08 -15.00 -29.99
CA ASN A 10 -19.80 -16.40 -30.34
C ASN A 10 -18.29 -16.74 -30.32
N TRP A 11 -17.43 -15.75 -30.60
CA TRP A 11 -15.97 -15.91 -30.48
C TRP A 11 -15.50 -15.89 -29.02
N LEU A 12 -16.13 -15.07 -28.17
CA LEU A 12 -15.96 -15.10 -26.71
C LEU A 12 -16.46 -16.45 -26.14
N SER A 13 -17.66 -16.89 -26.48
CA SER A 13 -18.23 -18.14 -25.95
C SER A 13 -17.41 -19.39 -26.29
N ALA A 14 -16.64 -19.39 -27.39
CA ALA A 14 -15.81 -20.51 -27.82
C ALA A 14 -14.48 -20.69 -27.05
N ASN A 15 -13.98 -19.66 -26.35
CA ASN A 15 -12.70 -19.76 -25.63
C ASN A 15 -12.79 -19.14 -24.23
N LEU A 16 -13.07 -19.99 -23.24
CA LEU A 16 -13.27 -19.61 -21.85
C LEU A 16 -12.16 -18.69 -21.30
N VAL A 17 -10.89 -19.00 -21.59
CA VAL A 17 -9.76 -18.19 -21.10
C VAL A 17 -9.75 -16.79 -21.73
N LYS A 18 -10.01 -16.66 -23.04
CA LYS A 18 -10.10 -15.33 -23.69
C LYS A 18 -11.25 -14.51 -23.11
N THR A 19 -12.39 -15.14 -22.87
CA THR A 19 -13.53 -14.51 -22.22
C THR A 19 -13.21 -14.06 -20.81
N THR A 20 -12.54 -14.89 -20.01
CA THR A 20 -12.10 -14.50 -18.68
C THR A 20 -11.13 -13.32 -18.72
N ILE A 21 -10.17 -13.30 -19.64
CA ILE A 21 -9.27 -12.15 -19.81
C ILE A 21 -10.06 -10.90 -20.19
N GLY A 22 -11.01 -11.01 -21.14
CA GLY A 22 -11.88 -9.89 -21.52
C GLY A 22 -12.71 -9.35 -20.34
N ILE A 23 -13.28 -10.23 -19.53
CA ILE A 23 -14.02 -9.86 -18.30
C ILE A 23 -13.11 -9.16 -17.30
N ILE A 24 -11.90 -9.68 -17.04
CA ILE A 24 -10.94 -9.05 -16.13
C ILE A 24 -10.61 -7.62 -16.59
N ILE A 25 -10.30 -7.44 -17.88
CA ILE A 25 -9.96 -6.13 -18.45
C ILE A 25 -11.16 -5.18 -18.39
N LEU A 26 -12.37 -5.67 -18.66
CA LEU A 26 -13.59 -4.88 -18.53
C LEU A 26 -13.81 -4.39 -17.09
N ILE A 27 -13.68 -5.29 -16.10
CA ILE A 27 -13.79 -4.94 -14.67
C ILE A 27 -12.77 -3.87 -14.31
N ILE A 28 -11.50 -4.05 -14.71
CA ILE A 28 -10.42 -3.08 -14.44
C ILE A 28 -10.71 -1.72 -15.10
N THR A 29 -11.14 -1.73 -16.37
CA THR A 29 -11.48 -0.52 -17.12
C THR A 29 -12.58 0.26 -16.40
N ILE A 30 -13.69 -0.42 -16.06
CA ILE A 30 -14.80 0.18 -15.32
C ILE A 30 -14.30 0.74 -13.97
N THR A 31 -13.46 -0.01 -13.26
CA THR A 31 -12.92 0.43 -11.95
C THR A 31 -12.06 1.68 -12.07
N ILE A 32 -11.21 1.77 -13.11
CA ILE A 32 -10.39 2.96 -13.37
C ILE A 32 -11.28 4.18 -13.66
N PHE A 33 -12.33 4.01 -14.47
CA PHE A 33 -13.29 5.09 -14.75
C PHE A 33 -14.09 5.51 -13.51
N VAL A 34 -14.57 4.55 -12.71
CA VAL A 34 -15.34 4.84 -11.49
C VAL A 34 -14.49 5.57 -10.44
N HIS A 35 -13.23 5.18 -10.27
CA HIS A 35 -12.34 5.88 -9.34
C HIS A 35 -11.85 7.23 -9.87
N ALA A 36 -11.75 7.38 -11.19
CA ALA A 36 -11.35 8.61 -11.89
C ALA A 36 -10.14 9.33 -11.27
N ARG A 37 -9.17 8.59 -10.69
CA ARG A 37 -8.05 9.18 -9.94
C ARG A 37 -7.17 10.09 -10.80
N TYR A 38 -7.16 9.89 -12.12
CA TYR A 38 -6.50 10.79 -13.06
C TYR A 38 -7.07 12.23 -13.07
N ASN A 39 -8.27 12.44 -12.50
CA ASN A 39 -8.88 13.76 -12.31
C ASN A 39 -8.66 14.35 -10.91
N SER A 40 -8.06 13.62 -9.97
CA SER A 40 -7.80 14.15 -8.63
C SER A 40 -6.64 15.14 -8.64
N SER A 41 -6.55 15.98 -7.59
CA SER A 41 -5.48 16.97 -7.44
C SER A 41 -4.09 16.33 -7.34
N GLU A 42 -3.96 15.13 -6.76
CA GLU A 42 -2.71 14.36 -6.71
C GLU A 42 -2.43 13.58 -8.01
N GLY A 43 -3.48 13.25 -8.77
CA GLY A 43 -3.38 12.51 -10.03
C GLY A 43 -2.77 11.11 -9.90
N MET A 44 -2.08 10.69 -10.95
CA MET A 44 -1.38 9.40 -11.07
C MET A 44 0.13 9.46 -10.76
N ILE A 45 0.70 10.64 -10.46
CA ILE A 45 2.14 10.83 -10.19
C ILE A 45 2.30 11.28 -8.74
N PHE A 46 2.25 10.31 -7.82
CA PHE A 46 2.25 10.55 -6.39
C PHE A 46 3.12 9.50 -5.67
N TRP A 47 3.55 9.78 -4.44
CA TRP A 47 4.51 8.95 -3.68
C TRP A 47 5.74 8.52 -4.52
N ASP A 48 6.10 7.23 -4.47
CA ASP A 48 7.24 6.64 -5.19
C ASP A 48 7.19 6.88 -6.71
N VAL A 49 5.99 7.06 -7.27
CA VAL A 49 5.79 7.31 -8.71
C VAL A 49 6.47 8.60 -9.16
N LYS A 50 6.59 9.60 -8.27
CA LYS A 50 7.37 10.81 -8.55
C LYS A 50 8.79 10.46 -8.95
N SER A 51 9.46 9.55 -8.23
CA SER A 51 10.78 9.05 -8.61
C SER A 51 10.73 8.16 -9.87
N TYR A 52 9.73 7.29 -9.99
CA TYR A 52 9.62 6.38 -11.14
C TYR A 52 9.38 7.08 -12.47
N TYR A 53 8.80 8.27 -12.45
CA TYR A 53 8.37 9.00 -13.65
C TYR A 53 9.35 10.11 -14.04
N SER A 54 10.05 10.72 -13.07
CA SER A 54 10.79 11.97 -13.29
C SER A 54 11.87 11.93 -14.38
N TYR A 55 12.42 10.76 -14.73
CA TYR A 55 13.39 10.66 -15.83
C TYR A 55 12.79 11.14 -17.16
N LEU A 56 11.49 10.92 -17.40
CA LEU A 56 10.83 11.24 -18.66
C LEU A 56 10.74 12.75 -18.93
N PRO A 57 10.05 13.56 -18.09
CA PRO A 57 9.99 15.00 -18.31
C PRO A 57 11.37 15.65 -18.21
N ALA A 58 12.21 15.22 -17.27
CA ALA A 58 13.57 15.74 -17.12
C ALA A 58 14.40 15.56 -18.40
N THR A 59 14.28 14.41 -19.08
CA THR A 59 15.04 14.11 -20.29
C THR A 59 14.43 14.75 -21.54
N PHE A 60 13.12 14.58 -21.74
CA PHE A 60 12.48 14.87 -23.03
C PHE A 60 11.86 16.26 -23.12
N ILE A 61 11.54 16.89 -21.99
CA ILE A 61 10.90 18.22 -21.95
C ILE A 61 11.92 19.26 -21.47
N TYR A 62 12.43 19.09 -20.25
CA TYR A 62 13.31 20.07 -19.61
C TYR A 62 14.78 19.94 -20.00
N LYS A 63 15.18 18.80 -20.59
CA LYS A 63 16.56 18.49 -21.01
C LYS A 63 17.60 18.68 -19.91
N ASP A 64 17.19 18.45 -18.67
CA ASP A 64 18.00 18.61 -17.47
C ASP A 64 17.67 17.51 -16.44
N LEU A 65 18.61 16.57 -16.31
CA LEU A 65 18.54 15.44 -15.37
C LEU A 65 18.98 15.78 -13.94
N SER A 66 19.51 16.99 -13.72
CA SER A 66 19.94 17.51 -12.41
C SER A 66 18.91 18.44 -11.78
N PHE A 67 17.73 18.62 -12.39
CA PHE A 67 16.60 19.38 -11.84
C PHE A 67 16.90 20.84 -11.46
N GLY A 68 17.78 21.52 -12.19
CA GLY A 68 18.01 22.96 -12.07
C GLY A 68 16.76 23.78 -12.40
N PHE A 69 15.94 23.32 -13.36
CA PHE A 69 14.65 23.95 -13.68
C PHE A 69 13.66 24.02 -12.50
N MET A 70 13.89 23.27 -11.42
CA MET A 70 13.05 23.36 -10.22
C MET A 70 13.27 24.64 -9.42
N ASP A 71 14.39 25.34 -9.63
CA ASP A 71 14.73 26.57 -8.89
C ASP A 71 13.81 27.74 -9.29
N GLU A 72 13.13 27.63 -10.43
CA GLU A 72 12.08 28.55 -10.90
C GLU A 72 10.73 28.36 -10.15
N GLY A 73 10.62 27.34 -9.29
CA GLY A 73 9.41 27.05 -8.51
C GLY A 73 8.41 26.10 -9.20
N GLY A 74 7.32 25.75 -8.52
CA GLY A 74 6.18 25.01 -9.11
C GLY A 74 6.31 23.47 -9.22
N PHE A 75 7.51 22.90 -9.09
CA PHE A 75 7.73 21.45 -9.27
C PHE A 75 7.80 20.61 -7.98
N GLY A 76 7.84 21.23 -6.81
CA GLY A 76 7.94 20.52 -5.52
C GLY A 76 6.79 19.52 -5.26
N LYS A 77 5.64 19.76 -5.88
CA LYS A 77 4.52 18.80 -5.86
C LYS A 77 4.81 17.51 -6.62
N TRP A 78 5.60 17.57 -7.70
CA TRP A 78 5.71 16.49 -8.68
C TRP A 78 7.01 15.71 -8.63
N ILE A 79 8.08 16.33 -8.12
CA ILE A 79 9.42 15.77 -8.11
C ILE A 79 9.91 15.63 -6.67
N TRP A 80 10.56 14.50 -6.37
CA TRP A 80 11.19 14.24 -5.08
C TRP A 80 12.69 14.02 -5.27
N PRO A 81 13.45 15.12 -5.43
CA PRO A 81 14.89 15.01 -5.56
C PRO A 81 15.52 14.62 -4.21
N PHE A 82 16.69 14.01 -4.28
CA PHE A 82 17.62 13.96 -3.15
C PHE A 82 18.93 14.61 -3.58
N GLU A 83 19.68 15.17 -2.64
CA GLU A 83 20.99 15.73 -2.93
C GLU A 83 22.06 14.66 -2.85
N THR A 84 22.92 14.63 -3.86
CA THR A 84 24.08 13.74 -3.90
C THR A 84 25.27 14.39 -3.21
N ILE A 85 26.29 13.59 -2.88
CA ILE A 85 27.61 14.07 -2.43
C ILE A 85 28.28 15.08 -3.37
N THR A 86 27.85 15.19 -4.63
CA THR A 86 28.38 16.17 -5.59
C THR A 86 27.60 17.49 -5.59
N GLY A 87 26.58 17.63 -4.73
CA GLY A 87 25.67 18.78 -4.69
C GLY A 87 24.57 18.76 -5.76
N LYS A 88 24.57 17.78 -6.67
CA LYS A 88 23.52 17.63 -7.69
C LYS A 88 22.26 16.98 -7.11
N LYS A 89 21.09 17.40 -7.59
CA LYS A 89 19.81 16.74 -7.31
C LYS A 89 19.69 15.46 -8.17
N GLY A 90 19.27 14.36 -7.54
CA GLY A 90 19.14 13.05 -8.16
C GLY A 90 17.76 12.41 -7.98
N ILE A 91 17.50 11.36 -8.74
CA ILE A 91 16.28 10.54 -8.71
C ILE A 91 16.54 9.27 -7.91
N ARG A 92 15.71 9.03 -6.89
CA ARG A 92 15.92 7.92 -5.95
C ARG A 92 15.73 6.55 -6.60
N ALA A 93 14.68 6.38 -7.40
CA ALA A 93 14.42 5.12 -8.09
C ALA A 93 15.27 5.00 -9.36
N THR A 94 15.53 3.77 -9.82
CA THR A 94 16.11 3.50 -11.13
C THR A 94 15.08 3.74 -12.25
N MET A 95 15.57 3.96 -13.48
CA MET A 95 14.75 4.38 -14.62
C MET A 95 13.85 3.31 -15.23
N GLY A 96 13.87 2.07 -14.71
CA GLY A 96 13.14 0.94 -15.32
C GLY A 96 11.66 1.22 -15.56
N LEU A 97 10.98 1.85 -14.59
CA LEU A 97 9.56 2.21 -14.77
C LEU A 97 9.36 3.38 -15.73
N SER A 98 10.26 4.37 -15.76
CA SER A 98 10.20 5.44 -16.75
C SER A 98 10.21 4.88 -18.17
N VAL A 99 11.03 3.86 -18.44
CA VAL A 99 11.04 3.18 -19.74
C VAL A 99 9.68 2.52 -20.03
N MET A 100 9.04 1.89 -19.04
CA MET A 100 7.71 1.29 -19.21
C MET A 100 6.58 2.32 -19.31
N TYR A 101 6.74 3.50 -18.71
CA TYR A 101 5.81 4.62 -18.87
C TYR A 101 5.97 5.32 -20.22
N SER A 102 7.13 5.22 -20.87
CA SER A 102 7.45 6.00 -22.07
C SER A 102 6.37 5.97 -23.17
N PRO A 103 5.73 4.84 -23.54
CA PRO A 103 4.70 4.87 -24.58
C PRO A 103 3.48 5.72 -24.18
N PHE A 104 3.11 5.68 -22.90
CA PHE A 104 1.97 6.41 -22.34
C PHE A 104 2.32 7.88 -22.08
N PHE A 105 3.56 8.15 -21.70
CA PHE A 105 4.11 9.50 -21.60
C PHE A 105 4.07 10.21 -22.95
N PHE A 106 4.61 9.59 -24.01
CA PHE A 106 4.60 10.20 -25.33
C PHE A 106 3.19 10.34 -25.89
N LEU A 107 2.30 9.38 -25.64
CA LEU A 107 0.88 9.54 -25.98
C LEU A 107 0.25 10.72 -25.23
N GLY A 108 0.53 10.88 -23.94
CA GLY A 108 0.05 12.02 -23.14
C GLY A 108 0.64 13.34 -23.62
N HIS A 109 1.91 13.36 -24.01
CA HIS A 109 2.59 14.52 -24.58
C HIS A 109 1.96 14.93 -25.91
N LEU A 110 1.72 13.98 -26.82
CA LEU A 110 1.04 14.23 -28.09
C LEU A 110 -0.37 14.80 -27.88
N ILE A 111 -1.13 14.26 -26.92
CA ILE A 111 -2.46 14.79 -26.58
C ILE A 111 -2.34 16.22 -26.02
N ALA A 112 -1.38 16.49 -25.13
CA ALA A 112 -1.17 17.83 -24.59
C ALA A 112 -0.83 18.85 -25.69
N LEU A 113 -0.02 18.49 -26.69
CA LEU A 113 0.33 19.37 -27.81
C LEU A 113 -0.86 19.77 -28.70
N VAL A 114 -1.90 18.94 -28.78
CA VAL A 114 -3.09 19.18 -29.62
C VAL A 114 -4.32 19.62 -28.83
N THR A 115 -4.17 19.87 -27.53
CA THR A 115 -5.24 20.31 -26.63
C THR A 115 -4.80 21.55 -25.84
N PRO A 116 -5.70 22.24 -25.12
CA PRO A 116 -5.33 23.39 -24.30
C PRO A 116 -4.49 23.05 -23.05
N PHE A 117 -4.08 21.80 -22.86
CA PHE A 117 -3.32 21.37 -21.69
C PHE A 117 -1.82 21.64 -21.88
N GLU A 118 -1.15 22.10 -20.82
CA GLU A 118 0.29 22.34 -20.86
C GLU A 118 1.09 21.07 -21.18
N ALA A 119 2.02 21.15 -22.12
CA ALA A 119 2.91 20.06 -22.50
C ALA A 119 4.13 19.93 -21.55
N ASN A 120 3.89 19.99 -20.23
CA ASN A 120 4.90 20.07 -19.18
C ASN A 120 5.29 18.71 -18.54
N GLY A 121 4.69 17.60 -18.98
CA GLY A 121 4.91 16.28 -18.40
C GLY A 121 4.01 15.94 -17.20
N TYR A 122 3.23 16.88 -16.69
CA TYR A 122 2.45 16.71 -15.45
C TYR A 122 0.97 17.13 -15.59
N SER A 123 0.55 17.67 -16.73
CA SER A 123 -0.85 18.01 -16.98
C SER A 123 -1.76 16.78 -17.10
N LYS A 124 -3.09 16.99 -17.14
CA LYS A 124 -4.11 15.93 -17.17
C LYS A 124 -3.89 14.84 -18.23
N PRO A 125 -3.48 15.15 -19.49
CA PRO A 125 -3.22 14.13 -20.50
C PRO A 125 -2.22 13.05 -20.05
N TYR A 126 -1.15 13.42 -19.34
CA TYR A 126 -0.15 12.47 -18.84
C TYR A 126 -0.74 11.57 -17.75
N HIS A 127 -1.48 12.15 -16.79
CA HIS A 127 -2.15 11.36 -15.75
C HIS A 127 -3.19 10.41 -16.34
N PHE A 128 -3.93 10.85 -17.36
CA PHE A 128 -4.92 10.03 -18.04
C PHE A 128 -4.29 8.83 -18.75
N THR A 129 -3.26 9.03 -19.58
CA THR A 129 -2.62 7.91 -20.28
C THR A 129 -1.89 6.96 -19.33
N LEU A 130 -1.26 7.50 -18.29
CA LEU A 130 -0.63 6.70 -17.24
C LEU A 130 -1.65 5.85 -16.46
N ALA A 131 -2.89 6.31 -16.27
CA ALA A 131 -3.92 5.54 -15.59
C ALA A 131 -4.20 4.18 -16.24
N PHE A 132 -4.12 4.11 -17.57
CA PHE A 132 -4.38 2.89 -18.35
C PHE A 132 -3.12 2.05 -18.62
N SER A 133 -1.94 2.54 -18.25
CA SER A 133 -0.68 1.87 -18.54
C SER A 133 -0.58 0.47 -17.93
N ALA A 134 -0.83 0.33 -16.62
CA ALA A 134 -0.80 -0.98 -15.95
C ALA A 134 -1.82 -1.97 -16.51
N MET A 135 -2.98 -1.50 -16.99
CA MET A 135 -3.98 -2.37 -17.60
C MET A 135 -3.45 -3.03 -18.87
N VAL A 136 -2.73 -2.28 -19.72
CA VAL A 136 -2.12 -2.81 -20.95
C VAL A 136 -1.05 -3.85 -20.62
N TYR A 137 -0.18 -3.57 -19.65
CA TYR A 137 0.84 -4.53 -19.22
C TYR A 137 0.23 -5.77 -18.55
N LEU A 138 -0.81 -5.60 -17.74
CA LEU A 138 -1.54 -6.75 -17.18
C LEU A 138 -2.16 -7.60 -18.29
N TRP A 139 -2.80 -6.99 -19.29
CA TRP A 139 -3.37 -7.73 -20.42
C TRP A 139 -2.31 -8.59 -21.13
N LEU A 140 -1.13 -8.05 -21.41
CA LEU A 140 0.00 -8.80 -21.97
C LEU A 140 0.44 -9.94 -21.05
N ALA A 141 0.54 -9.67 -19.74
CA ALA A 141 0.88 -10.67 -18.73
C ALA A 141 -0.10 -11.85 -18.74
N LEU A 142 -1.41 -11.57 -18.79
CA LEU A 142 -2.45 -12.59 -18.80
C LEU A 142 -2.43 -13.46 -20.06
N LEU A 143 -2.15 -12.87 -21.22
CA LEU A 143 -1.97 -13.64 -22.46
C LEU A 143 -0.76 -14.58 -22.37
N LEU A 144 0.35 -14.10 -21.81
CA LEU A 144 1.57 -14.90 -21.61
C LEU A 144 1.35 -16.01 -20.59
N LEU A 145 0.77 -15.69 -19.43
CA LEU A 145 0.44 -16.67 -18.39
C LEU A 145 -0.57 -17.70 -18.88
N ALA A 146 -1.60 -17.31 -19.64
CA ALA A 146 -2.52 -18.25 -20.28
C ALA A 146 -1.77 -19.27 -21.15
N ARG A 147 -0.80 -18.82 -21.96
CA ARG A 147 0.04 -19.70 -22.80
C ARG A 147 0.93 -20.61 -21.96
N VAL A 148 1.43 -20.13 -20.82
CA VAL A 148 2.24 -20.95 -19.90
C VAL A 148 1.37 -22.01 -19.24
N LEU A 149 0.25 -21.63 -18.63
CA LEU A 149 -0.61 -22.54 -17.87
C LEU A 149 -1.28 -23.60 -18.75
N ARG A 150 -1.66 -23.26 -20.00
CA ARG A 150 -2.25 -24.20 -20.96
C ARG A 150 -1.35 -25.38 -21.35
N ARG A 151 -0.05 -25.28 -21.10
CA ARG A 151 0.88 -26.41 -21.30
C ARG A 151 0.66 -27.53 -20.29
N PHE A 152 0.00 -27.22 -19.17
CA PHE A 152 -0.08 -28.08 -18.00
C PHE A 152 -1.53 -28.35 -17.56
N TYR A 153 -2.45 -27.43 -17.86
CA TYR A 153 -3.80 -27.45 -17.31
C TYR A 153 -4.86 -27.14 -18.37
N ALA A 154 -6.06 -27.69 -18.15
CA ALA A 154 -7.23 -27.45 -18.99
C ALA A 154 -7.74 -25.99 -18.87
N ASP A 155 -8.42 -25.50 -19.91
CA ASP A 155 -8.87 -24.12 -20.01
C ASP A 155 -9.72 -23.63 -18.82
N LYS A 156 -10.50 -24.50 -18.17
CA LYS A 156 -11.28 -24.16 -16.96
C LYS A 156 -10.38 -23.79 -15.77
N VAL A 157 -9.29 -24.54 -15.57
CA VAL A 157 -8.31 -24.26 -14.51
C VAL A 157 -7.57 -22.97 -14.83
N VAL A 158 -7.11 -22.82 -16.08
CA VAL A 158 -6.40 -21.62 -16.52
C VAL A 158 -7.26 -20.37 -16.33
N ALA A 159 -8.51 -20.40 -16.81
CA ALA A 159 -9.44 -19.30 -16.67
C ALA A 159 -9.65 -18.93 -15.19
N PHE A 160 -9.99 -19.90 -14.35
CA PHE A 160 -10.20 -19.66 -12.92
C PHE A 160 -8.94 -19.12 -12.24
N THR A 161 -7.76 -19.67 -12.53
CA THR A 161 -6.48 -19.22 -11.99
C THR A 161 -6.20 -17.76 -12.34
N LEU A 162 -6.35 -17.37 -13.61
CA LEU A 162 -6.13 -15.98 -14.03
C LEU A 162 -7.11 -15.03 -13.34
N PHE A 163 -8.39 -15.39 -13.27
CA PHE A 163 -9.40 -14.61 -12.57
C PHE A 163 -9.08 -14.44 -11.09
N ALA A 164 -8.80 -15.53 -10.39
CA ALA A 164 -8.53 -15.53 -8.96
C ALA A 164 -7.23 -14.79 -8.62
N VAL A 165 -6.16 -14.94 -9.41
CA VAL A 165 -4.89 -14.22 -9.17
C VAL A 165 -5.06 -12.72 -9.36
N VAL A 166 -5.82 -12.27 -10.36
CA VAL A 166 -6.03 -10.83 -10.57
C VAL A 166 -7.01 -10.28 -9.56
N ILE A 167 -8.22 -10.83 -9.49
CA ILE A 167 -9.34 -10.28 -8.70
C ILE A 167 -9.24 -10.66 -7.22
N GLY A 168 -8.66 -11.81 -6.88
CA GLY A 168 -8.57 -12.27 -5.50
C GLY A 168 -7.31 -11.86 -4.76
N THR A 169 -6.53 -10.92 -5.30
CA THR A 169 -5.28 -10.45 -4.69
C THR A 169 -5.13 -8.94 -4.79
N ASN A 170 -4.17 -8.41 -4.04
CA ASN A 170 -3.80 -7.00 -4.14
C ASN A 170 -3.26 -6.58 -5.52
N LEU A 171 -3.03 -7.50 -6.48
CA LEU A 171 -2.77 -7.15 -7.88
C LEU A 171 -3.92 -6.32 -8.49
N PHE A 172 -5.17 -6.59 -8.11
CA PHE A 172 -6.32 -5.79 -8.53
C PHE A 172 -6.15 -4.32 -8.14
N PHE A 173 -5.83 -4.07 -6.88
CA PHE A 173 -5.61 -2.73 -6.33
C PHE A 173 -4.46 -2.00 -7.04
N TYR A 174 -3.33 -2.68 -7.25
CA TYR A 174 -2.16 -2.11 -7.94
C TYR A 174 -2.31 -1.98 -9.46
N THR A 175 -3.37 -2.52 -10.05
CA THR A 175 -3.70 -2.28 -11.47
C THR A 175 -4.76 -1.20 -11.65
N THR A 176 -5.54 -0.89 -10.61
CA THR A 176 -6.67 0.04 -10.68
C THR A 176 -6.38 1.35 -9.95
N ARG A 177 -6.33 1.33 -8.61
CA ARG A 177 -6.21 2.52 -7.77
C ARG A 177 -4.78 3.06 -7.68
N GLU A 178 -3.81 2.18 -7.70
CA GLU A 178 -2.38 2.52 -7.73
C GLU A 178 -1.70 1.97 -8.99
N ALA A 179 -2.36 2.18 -10.13
CA ALA A 179 -1.95 1.68 -11.44
C ALA A 179 -0.50 2.03 -11.82
N THR A 180 0.00 3.19 -11.38
CA THR A 180 1.37 3.66 -11.67
C THR A 180 2.41 3.18 -10.64
N MET A 181 2.09 2.16 -9.85
CA MET A 181 3.09 1.48 -9.01
C MET A 181 3.80 0.37 -9.78
N SER A 182 4.98 -0.02 -9.31
CA SER A 182 5.87 -0.98 -10.01
C SER A 182 5.28 -2.37 -10.30
N HIS A 183 4.21 -2.75 -9.60
CA HIS A 183 3.83 -4.14 -9.40
C HIS A 183 3.21 -4.80 -10.64
N SER A 184 2.26 -4.14 -11.32
CA SER A 184 1.62 -4.71 -12.51
C SER A 184 2.60 -4.79 -13.70
N PHE A 185 3.53 -3.84 -13.78
CA PHE A 185 4.62 -3.84 -14.75
C PHE A 185 5.57 -5.02 -14.52
N LEU A 186 6.04 -5.21 -13.29
CA LEU A 186 6.89 -6.33 -12.93
C LEU A 186 6.18 -7.67 -13.05
N PHE A 187 4.89 -7.76 -12.72
CA PHE A 187 4.09 -8.96 -12.95
C PHE A 187 4.10 -9.36 -14.45
N SER A 188 3.97 -8.38 -15.35
CA SER A 188 4.11 -8.61 -16.79
C SER A 188 5.52 -9.06 -17.19
N LEU A 189 6.57 -8.44 -16.64
CA LEU A 189 7.94 -8.84 -16.93
C LEU A 189 8.25 -10.25 -16.40
N PHE A 190 7.75 -10.62 -15.22
CA PHE A 190 7.88 -11.97 -14.67
C PHE A 190 7.14 -13.00 -15.54
N ALA A 191 5.93 -12.69 -15.99
CA ALA A 191 5.18 -13.55 -16.91
C ALA A 191 5.94 -13.75 -18.24
N LEU A 192 6.51 -12.67 -18.80
CA LEU A 192 7.35 -12.73 -20.00
C LEU A 192 8.62 -13.54 -19.77
N PHE A 193 9.29 -13.34 -18.64
CA PHE A 193 10.50 -14.07 -18.27
C PHE A 193 10.25 -15.57 -18.10
N LEU A 194 9.15 -15.95 -17.42
CA LEU A 194 8.74 -17.34 -17.30
C LEU A 194 8.45 -17.97 -18.66
N TRP A 195 7.70 -17.26 -19.52
CA TRP A 195 7.41 -17.71 -20.87
C TRP A 195 8.70 -17.88 -21.70
N LEU A 196 9.62 -16.90 -21.67
CA LEU A 196 10.92 -16.97 -22.36
C LEU A 196 11.79 -18.11 -21.83
N THR A 197 11.81 -18.34 -20.51
CA THR A 197 12.51 -19.44 -19.87
C THR A 197 12.06 -20.78 -20.44
N ILE A 198 10.75 -21.03 -20.44
CA ILE A 198 10.16 -22.25 -20.98
C ILE A 198 10.51 -22.39 -22.46
N ARG A 199 10.32 -21.32 -23.26
CA ARG A 199 10.65 -21.37 -24.70
C ARG A 199 12.13 -21.63 -24.94
N PHE A 200 13.03 -21.05 -24.15
CA PHE A 200 14.46 -21.28 -24.32
C PHE A 200 14.78 -22.77 -24.15
N TYR A 201 14.25 -23.43 -23.11
CA TYR A 201 14.52 -24.85 -22.89
C TYR A 201 13.85 -25.79 -23.89
N GLU A 202 12.72 -25.41 -24.49
CA GLU A 202 12.12 -26.20 -25.58
C GLU A 202 12.94 -26.16 -26.86
N LYS A 203 13.47 -24.99 -27.22
CA LYS A 203 14.28 -24.80 -28.43
C LYS A 203 15.25 -23.64 -28.20
N PRO A 204 16.48 -23.93 -27.71
CA PRO A 204 17.49 -22.92 -27.45
C PRO A 204 17.82 -22.10 -28.71
N SER A 205 17.99 -20.79 -28.55
CA SER A 205 18.40 -19.89 -29.64
C SER A 205 18.99 -18.61 -29.09
N ILE A 206 19.89 -17.97 -29.86
CA ILE A 206 20.55 -16.70 -29.51
C ILE A 206 19.51 -15.62 -29.20
N LYS A 207 18.47 -15.50 -30.04
CA LYS A 207 17.36 -14.57 -29.79
C LYS A 207 16.70 -14.79 -28.43
N ARG A 208 16.42 -16.04 -28.04
CA ARG A 208 15.72 -16.33 -26.77
C ARG A 208 16.60 -16.06 -25.55
N ILE A 209 17.89 -16.38 -25.60
CA ILE A 209 18.79 -16.10 -24.47
C ILE A 209 19.01 -14.60 -24.31
N LEU A 210 19.15 -13.86 -25.42
CA LEU A 210 19.34 -12.40 -25.39
C LEU A 210 18.09 -11.73 -24.85
N LEU A 211 16.90 -12.15 -25.29
CA LEU A 211 15.64 -11.66 -24.74
C LEU A 211 15.47 -12.03 -23.26
N ALA A 212 15.84 -13.24 -22.83
CA ALA A 212 15.78 -13.63 -21.42
C ALA A 212 16.73 -12.78 -20.56
N GLY A 213 17.96 -12.54 -21.04
CA GLY A 213 18.94 -11.67 -20.39
C GLY A 213 18.47 -10.21 -20.31
N ALA A 214 17.97 -9.66 -21.41
CA ALA A 214 17.43 -8.30 -21.45
C ALA A 214 16.21 -8.14 -20.53
N VAL A 215 15.28 -9.11 -20.51
CA VAL A 215 14.12 -9.07 -19.60
C VAL A 215 14.54 -9.21 -18.13
N ALA A 216 15.52 -10.06 -17.81
CA ALA A 216 16.07 -10.12 -16.45
C ALA A 216 16.78 -8.82 -16.06
N GLY A 217 17.55 -8.22 -16.98
CA GLY A 217 18.16 -6.91 -16.82
C GLY A 217 17.11 -5.84 -16.58
N PHE A 218 15.99 -5.92 -17.28
CA PHE A 218 14.90 -4.95 -17.12
C PHE A 218 14.10 -5.15 -15.83
N ILE A 219 13.85 -6.39 -15.41
CA ILE A 219 13.26 -6.72 -14.10
C ILE A 219 14.10 -6.11 -12.97
N THR A 220 15.41 -6.30 -13.04
CA THR A 220 16.34 -5.77 -12.04
C THR A 220 16.49 -4.27 -12.11
N LEU A 221 16.46 -3.69 -13.31
CA LEU A 221 16.47 -2.24 -13.48
C LEU A 221 15.20 -1.60 -12.90
N VAL A 222 14.05 -2.27 -12.93
CA VAL A 222 12.86 -1.79 -12.22
C VAL A 222 13.01 -1.98 -10.70
N ARG A 223 13.44 -3.17 -10.24
CA ARG A 223 13.69 -3.46 -8.83
C ARG A 223 14.88 -4.42 -8.66
N PRO A 224 16.04 -3.94 -8.15
CA PRO A 224 17.27 -4.75 -8.09
C PRO A 224 17.13 -6.05 -7.27
N THR A 225 16.30 -6.04 -6.22
CA THR A 225 15.99 -7.22 -5.39
C THR A 225 15.41 -8.39 -6.18
N ASN A 226 14.83 -8.14 -7.35
CA ASN A 226 14.22 -9.17 -8.19
C ASN A 226 15.23 -9.92 -9.07
N ILE A 227 16.54 -9.72 -8.91
CA ILE A 227 17.59 -10.48 -9.62
C ILE A 227 17.47 -12.00 -9.42
N ILE A 228 16.90 -12.42 -8.29
CA ILE A 228 16.61 -13.81 -7.95
C ILE A 228 15.69 -14.52 -8.95
N VAL A 229 14.99 -13.81 -9.86
CA VAL A 229 14.26 -14.45 -10.96
C VAL A 229 15.16 -15.33 -11.82
N LEU A 230 16.46 -15.02 -11.92
CA LEU A 230 17.44 -15.83 -12.65
C LEU A 230 17.52 -17.27 -12.12
N LEU A 231 17.22 -17.51 -10.85
CA LEU A 231 17.14 -18.86 -10.29
C LEU A 231 16.08 -19.70 -11.00
N VAL A 232 14.94 -19.09 -11.34
CA VAL A 232 13.88 -19.77 -12.09
C VAL A 232 14.39 -20.15 -13.47
N PHE A 233 15.21 -19.31 -14.12
CA PHE A 233 15.80 -19.64 -15.41
C PHE A 233 16.82 -20.77 -15.30
N PHE A 234 17.83 -20.65 -14.44
CA PHE A 234 18.90 -21.64 -14.36
C PHE A 234 18.43 -22.99 -13.80
N LEU A 235 17.42 -23.00 -12.95
CA LEU A 235 16.92 -24.21 -12.30
C LEU A 235 15.65 -24.79 -12.95
N TRP A 236 15.17 -24.20 -14.07
CA TRP A 236 13.97 -24.68 -14.74
C TRP A 236 14.11 -26.13 -15.22
N GLY A 237 13.13 -26.96 -14.88
CA GLY A 237 13.06 -28.35 -15.29
C GLY A 237 13.93 -29.30 -14.47
N ILE A 238 14.63 -28.84 -13.43
CA ILE A 238 15.50 -29.68 -12.59
C ILE A 238 14.65 -30.42 -11.55
N SER A 239 14.68 -31.75 -11.61
CA SER A 239 13.97 -32.64 -10.68
C SER A 239 14.87 -33.55 -9.85
N SER A 240 16.13 -33.71 -10.28
CA SER A 240 17.11 -34.58 -9.62
C SER A 240 18.50 -33.95 -9.58
N PHE A 241 19.40 -34.49 -8.75
CA PHE A 241 20.80 -34.09 -8.73
C PHE A 241 21.50 -34.37 -10.07
N LYS A 242 21.09 -35.42 -10.78
CA LYS A 242 21.57 -35.73 -12.13
C LYS A 242 21.22 -34.60 -13.10
N ASP A 243 19.96 -34.14 -13.11
CA ASP A 243 19.51 -33.02 -13.96
C ASP A 243 20.30 -31.74 -13.65
N PHE A 244 20.58 -31.50 -12.37
CA PHE A 244 21.39 -30.35 -11.94
C PHE A 244 22.81 -30.42 -12.49
N ARG A 245 23.48 -31.58 -12.36
CA ARG A 245 24.82 -31.79 -12.93
C ARG A 245 24.83 -31.62 -14.44
N GLU A 246 23.83 -32.16 -15.15
CA GLU A 246 23.69 -32.01 -16.60
C GLU A 246 23.45 -30.56 -17.01
N ARG A 247 22.60 -29.82 -16.27
CA ARG A 247 22.35 -28.39 -16.50
C ARG A 247 23.61 -27.55 -16.29
N PHE A 248 24.35 -27.83 -15.22
CA PHE A 248 25.61 -27.15 -14.93
C PHE A 248 26.64 -27.39 -16.04
N LEU A 249 26.82 -28.65 -16.46
CA LEU A 249 27.70 -29.01 -17.58
C LEU A 249 27.25 -28.39 -18.90
N PHE A 250 25.94 -28.27 -19.15
CA PHE A 250 25.40 -27.63 -20.35
C PHE A 250 25.86 -26.16 -20.45
N PHE A 251 25.75 -25.39 -19.36
CA PHE A 251 26.17 -24.00 -19.36
C PHE A 251 27.68 -23.81 -19.36
N ILE A 252 28.46 -24.69 -18.72
CA ILE A 252 29.93 -24.63 -18.79
C ILE A 252 30.43 -24.95 -20.20
N ARG A 253 29.96 -26.05 -20.80
CA ARG A 253 30.36 -26.43 -22.17
C ARG A 253 29.91 -25.43 -23.23
N ARG A 254 28.89 -24.63 -22.92
CA ARG A 254 28.33 -23.61 -23.79
C ARG A 254 28.28 -22.26 -23.07
N TYR A 255 29.41 -21.86 -22.49
CA TYR A 255 29.55 -20.64 -21.70
C TYR A 255 29.11 -19.38 -22.45
N TYR A 256 29.21 -19.37 -23.79
CA TYR A 256 28.70 -18.29 -24.62
C TYR A 256 27.20 -17.99 -24.40
N TRP A 257 26.36 -18.97 -24.02
CA TRP A 257 24.96 -18.69 -23.65
C TRP A 257 24.89 -17.78 -22.43
N VAL A 258 25.73 -18.03 -21.42
CA VAL A 258 25.78 -17.24 -20.19
C VAL A 258 26.32 -15.85 -20.49
N LEU A 259 27.38 -15.75 -21.31
CA LEU A 259 27.95 -14.46 -21.72
C LEU A 259 26.96 -13.61 -22.53
N LEU A 260 26.23 -14.21 -23.48
CA LEU A 260 25.19 -13.51 -24.24
C LEU A 260 24.06 -13.03 -23.33
N MET A 261 23.62 -13.87 -22.38
CA MET A 261 22.60 -13.50 -21.40
C MET A 261 23.07 -12.32 -20.53
N ALA A 262 24.30 -12.40 -20.01
CA ALA A 262 24.91 -11.37 -19.18
C ALA A 262 25.14 -10.07 -19.95
N GLY A 263 25.61 -10.14 -21.20
CA GLY A 263 25.78 -8.98 -22.07
C GLY A 263 24.46 -8.26 -22.32
N ALA A 264 23.39 -9.00 -22.65
CA ALA A 264 22.06 -8.42 -22.81
C ALA A 264 21.49 -7.84 -21.51
N PHE A 265 21.74 -8.48 -20.36
CA PHE A 265 21.38 -7.97 -19.05
C PHE A 265 22.06 -6.63 -18.75
N ILE A 266 23.38 -6.56 -18.94
CA ILE A 266 24.20 -5.37 -18.65
C ILE A 266 23.83 -4.23 -19.60
N LEU A 267 23.57 -4.53 -20.87
CA LEU A 267 23.20 -3.52 -21.87
C LEU A 267 21.97 -2.72 -21.45
N VAL A 268 20.98 -3.37 -20.83
CA VAL A 268 19.77 -2.69 -20.30
C VAL A 268 20.11 -1.72 -19.17
N TRP A 269 21.16 -1.99 -18.40
CA TRP A 269 21.61 -1.16 -17.28
C TRP A 269 22.52 -0.01 -17.68
N VAL A 270 23.12 -0.03 -18.88
CA VAL A 270 24.07 1.01 -19.33
C VAL A 270 23.52 2.44 -19.15
N PRO A 271 22.27 2.77 -19.55
CA PRO A 271 21.74 4.11 -19.33
C PRO A 271 21.67 4.52 -17.86
N GLN A 272 21.38 3.57 -16.96
CA GLN A 272 21.36 3.82 -15.51
C GLN A 272 22.76 4.08 -14.95
N PHE A 273 23.77 3.37 -15.44
CA PHE A 273 25.17 3.59 -15.05
C PHE A 273 25.67 4.97 -15.50
N ILE A 274 25.33 5.37 -16.73
CA ILE A 274 25.63 6.72 -17.23
C ILE A 274 24.98 7.77 -16.35
N TYR A 275 23.69 7.59 -16.00
CA TYR A 275 22.98 8.50 -15.12
C TYR A 275 23.64 8.60 -13.74
N TRP A 276 23.92 7.48 -13.08
CA TRP A 276 24.57 7.48 -11.78
C TRP A 276 25.96 8.14 -11.81
N TYR A 277 26.75 7.89 -12.86
CA TYR A 277 28.03 8.56 -13.04
C TYR A 277 27.84 10.07 -13.20
N HIS A 278 26.85 10.51 -13.97
CA HIS A 278 26.55 11.93 -14.16
C HIS A 278 26.18 12.67 -12.86
N ILE A 279 25.38 12.05 -11.99
CA ILE A 279 24.91 12.69 -10.74
C ILE A 279 25.82 12.48 -9.53
N SER A 280 26.65 11.43 -9.52
CA SER A 280 27.43 11.05 -8.32
C SER A 280 28.92 10.82 -8.55
N GLY A 281 29.36 10.80 -9.81
CA GLY A 281 30.73 10.39 -10.19
C GLY A 281 30.99 8.89 -10.06
N LYS A 282 30.01 8.08 -9.65
CA LYS A 282 30.14 6.63 -9.43
C LYS A 282 29.26 5.85 -10.41
N ILE A 283 29.84 4.77 -10.98
CA ILE A 283 29.12 3.86 -11.89
C ILE A 283 28.06 3.06 -11.14
N PHE A 284 28.32 2.67 -9.89
CA PHE A 284 27.38 2.02 -8.99
C PHE A 284 27.05 2.96 -7.84
N TYR A 285 25.79 3.32 -7.70
CA TYR A 285 25.36 4.28 -6.68
C TYR A 285 24.05 3.86 -6.01
N PHE A 286 24.12 3.55 -4.71
CA PHE A 286 22.99 3.05 -3.95
C PHE A 286 22.14 4.21 -3.39
N THR A 287 21.29 4.76 -4.24
CA THR A 287 20.42 5.92 -3.97
C THR A 287 19.49 5.77 -2.76
N TYR A 288 19.03 4.55 -2.46
CA TYR A 288 18.21 4.30 -1.27
C TYR A 288 19.03 4.31 0.03
N GLY A 289 20.34 4.05 -0.05
CA GLY A 289 21.25 4.09 1.09
C GLY A 289 21.44 5.51 1.63
N GLU A 290 21.42 6.51 0.75
CA GLU A 290 21.49 7.94 1.11
C GLU A 290 20.29 8.35 2.00
N ALA A 291 19.15 7.68 1.85
CA ALA A 291 17.97 7.87 2.69
C ALA A 291 17.95 6.95 3.93
N GLY A 292 19.07 6.33 4.28
CA GLY A 292 19.20 5.39 5.40
C GLY A 292 18.59 4.00 5.18
N GLY A 293 18.21 3.66 3.94
CA GLY A 293 17.68 2.35 3.61
C GLY A 293 18.77 1.29 3.51
N ARG A 294 18.62 0.16 4.22
CA ARG A 294 19.58 -0.95 4.17
C ARG A 294 18.93 -2.30 4.40
N PHE A 295 19.70 -3.37 4.24
CA PHE A 295 19.28 -4.73 4.55
C PHE A 295 19.85 -5.21 5.89
N PHE A 296 19.01 -5.86 6.69
CA PHE A 296 19.34 -6.52 7.94
C PHE A 296 19.18 -8.05 7.79
N PHE A 297 20.09 -8.67 7.05
CA PHE A 297 20.05 -10.12 6.77
C PHE A 297 20.13 -11.01 8.03
N ASN A 298 20.70 -10.49 9.12
CA ASN A 298 20.77 -11.17 10.42
C ASN A 298 19.54 -10.93 11.30
N ASN A 299 18.61 -10.04 10.91
CA ASN A 299 17.36 -9.79 11.62
C ASN A 299 16.15 -9.77 10.65
N PRO A 300 15.93 -10.84 9.87
CA PRO A 300 14.87 -10.88 8.87
C PRO A 300 13.49 -10.99 9.53
N GLN A 301 12.59 -10.11 9.13
CA GLN A 301 11.23 -10.02 9.69
C GLN A 301 10.26 -11.03 9.05
N ILE A 302 10.63 -12.31 9.00
CA ILE A 302 9.91 -13.36 8.25
C ILE A 302 8.48 -13.57 8.76
N TYR A 303 8.29 -13.64 10.08
CA TYR A 303 6.95 -13.77 10.65
C TYR A 303 6.09 -12.55 10.28
N ASN A 304 6.66 -11.35 10.44
CA ASN A 304 5.95 -10.10 10.21
C ASN A 304 5.55 -9.93 8.74
N ILE A 305 6.45 -10.21 7.81
CA ILE A 305 6.19 -10.07 6.37
C ILE A 305 5.08 -11.03 5.88
N LEU A 306 4.92 -12.19 6.54
CA LEU A 306 3.94 -13.20 6.17
C LEU A 306 2.60 -13.03 6.89
N LEU A 307 2.61 -12.76 8.20
CA LEU A 307 1.45 -12.93 9.09
C LEU A 307 1.12 -11.72 9.98
N SER A 308 1.90 -10.64 9.96
CA SER A 308 1.58 -9.46 10.77
C SER A 308 0.27 -8.81 10.33
N TYR A 309 -0.54 -8.34 11.27
CA TYR A 309 -1.72 -7.54 10.97
C TYR A 309 -1.38 -6.15 10.40
N LYS A 310 -0.13 -5.69 10.48
CA LYS A 310 0.25 -4.42 9.86
C LYS A 310 0.19 -4.51 8.33
N LYS A 311 0.88 -5.50 7.74
CA LYS A 311 0.95 -5.70 6.28
C LYS A 311 1.11 -7.16 5.82
N GLY A 312 1.08 -8.13 6.72
CA GLY A 312 1.38 -9.54 6.45
C GLY A 312 0.73 -10.05 5.17
N TRP A 313 1.56 -10.63 4.30
CA TRP A 313 1.14 -11.03 2.96
C TRP A 313 -0.07 -11.97 2.96
N LEU A 314 -0.07 -12.97 3.83
CA LEU A 314 -1.13 -13.98 3.88
C LEU A 314 -2.36 -13.51 4.67
N VAL A 315 -2.25 -12.43 5.44
CA VAL A 315 -3.40 -11.78 6.11
C VAL A 315 -4.24 -11.00 5.10
N TYR A 316 -3.58 -10.20 4.26
CA TYR A 316 -4.25 -9.34 3.27
C TYR A 316 -4.42 -10.01 1.90
N THR A 317 -3.77 -11.14 1.65
CA THR A 317 -3.92 -11.94 0.42
C THR A 317 -3.97 -13.44 0.75
N PRO A 318 -4.97 -13.89 1.53
CA PRO A 318 -5.07 -15.29 1.99
C PRO A 318 -5.22 -16.31 0.84
N LEU A 319 -5.67 -15.89 -0.34
CA LEU A 319 -5.70 -16.74 -1.53
C LEU A 319 -4.32 -17.37 -1.84
N MET A 320 -3.23 -16.65 -1.53
CA MET A 320 -1.87 -17.13 -1.80
C MET A 320 -1.44 -18.29 -0.90
N ILE A 321 -2.15 -18.57 0.20
CA ILE A 321 -1.96 -19.81 0.98
C ILE A 321 -2.14 -21.02 0.08
N PHE A 322 -3.15 -21.02 -0.79
CA PHE A 322 -3.42 -22.12 -1.71
C PHE A 322 -2.39 -22.23 -2.84
N ALA A 323 -1.74 -21.12 -3.20
CA ALA A 323 -0.59 -21.15 -4.11
C ALA A 323 0.62 -21.83 -3.43
N LEU A 324 0.85 -21.56 -2.14
CA LEU A 324 1.90 -22.25 -1.37
C LEU A 324 1.58 -23.73 -1.17
N VAL A 325 0.33 -24.09 -0.87
CA VAL A 325 -0.09 -25.51 -0.83
C VAL A 325 0.15 -26.17 -2.18
N GLY A 326 -0.28 -25.53 -3.26
CA GLY A 326 -0.07 -25.99 -4.63
C GLY A 326 1.40 -26.17 -5.02
N LEU A 327 2.31 -25.38 -4.43
CA LEU A 327 3.75 -25.49 -4.63
C LEU A 327 4.24 -26.86 -4.16
N PHE A 328 3.82 -27.31 -2.98
CA PHE A 328 4.15 -28.63 -2.46
C PHE A 328 3.43 -29.79 -3.18
N MET A 329 2.49 -29.50 -4.08
CA MET A 329 1.88 -30.50 -4.97
C MET A 329 2.70 -30.73 -6.25
N LEU A 330 3.56 -29.78 -6.63
CA LEU A 330 4.35 -29.86 -7.87
C LEU A 330 5.30 -31.07 -7.92
N PRO A 331 5.98 -31.52 -6.84
CA PRO A 331 6.86 -32.70 -6.90
C PRO A 331 6.20 -33.96 -7.50
N ARG A 332 4.88 -34.12 -7.30
CA ARG A 332 4.13 -35.28 -7.81
C ARG A 332 3.54 -35.06 -9.20
N ARG A 333 3.40 -33.80 -9.65
CA ARG A 333 2.71 -33.45 -10.91
C ARG A 333 3.65 -32.94 -11.98
N GLN A 334 4.54 -32.02 -11.60
CA GLN A 334 5.49 -31.30 -12.43
C GLN A 334 6.82 -31.13 -11.65
N PRO A 335 7.56 -32.23 -11.38
CA PRO A 335 8.69 -32.21 -10.45
C PRO A 335 9.76 -31.18 -10.81
N GLY A 336 10.03 -30.98 -12.11
CA GLY A 336 11.00 -30.00 -12.60
C GLY A 336 10.65 -28.53 -12.36
N GLN A 337 9.47 -28.23 -11.82
CA GLN A 337 9.04 -26.86 -11.52
C GLN A 337 9.06 -26.54 -10.03
N PHE A 338 9.11 -27.55 -9.16
CA PHE A 338 9.09 -27.34 -7.72
C PHE A 338 10.33 -26.58 -7.24
N LEU A 339 11.51 -27.13 -7.51
CA LEU A 339 12.79 -26.58 -7.06
C LEU A 339 13.01 -25.10 -7.45
N PRO A 340 12.89 -24.68 -8.72
CA PRO A 340 13.08 -23.28 -9.11
C PRO A 340 12.11 -22.34 -8.40
N LEU A 341 10.82 -22.71 -8.31
CA LEU A 341 9.80 -21.87 -7.70
C LEU A 341 9.91 -21.81 -6.18
N PHE A 342 10.25 -22.93 -5.54
CA PHE A 342 10.48 -23.02 -4.11
C PHE A 342 11.69 -22.18 -3.69
N LEU A 343 12.85 -22.37 -4.33
CA LEU A 343 14.05 -21.60 -4.02
C LEU A 343 13.86 -20.10 -4.31
N PHE A 344 13.23 -19.76 -5.44
CA PHE A 344 12.86 -18.38 -5.73
C PHE A 344 11.99 -17.81 -4.60
N LYS A 345 10.92 -18.49 -4.19
CA LYS A 345 10.00 -17.94 -3.18
C LYS A 345 10.65 -17.85 -1.80
N LEU A 346 11.45 -18.85 -1.42
CA LEU A 346 12.18 -18.86 -0.15
C LEU A 346 13.13 -17.66 -0.07
N LEU A 347 13.97 -17.47 -1.09
CA LEU A 347 14.90 -16.34 -1.13
C LEU A 347 14.19 -15.00 -1.30
N ASN A 348 13.10 -14.95 -2.05
CA ASN A 348 12.27 -13.76 -2.17
C ASN A 348 11.69 -13.34 -0.81
N ILE A 349 11.17 -14.28 -0.01
CA ILE A 349 10.72 -13.99 1.37
C ILE A 349 11.89 -13.49 2.22
N TYR A 350 13.02 -14.18 2.21
CA TYR A 350 14.18 -13.83 3.03
C TYR A 350 14.73 -12.43 2.73
N ILE A 351 14.95 -12.11 1.45
CA ILE A 351 15.48 -10.82 1.02
C ILE A 351 14.51 -9.70 1.36
N LEU A 352 13.21 -9.87 1.07
CA LEU A 352 12.22 -8.84 1.34
C LEU A 352 11.99 -8.64 2.85
N ALA A 353 12.04 -9.72 3.65
CA ALA A 353 11.96 -9.68 5.10
C ALA A 353 13.18 -8.97 5.73
N SER A 354 14.32 -8.97 5.03
CA SER A 354 15.55 -8.33 5.48
C SER A 354 15.59 -6.84 5.16
N TRP A 355 14.65 -6.29 4.39
CA TRP A 355 14.62 -4.86 4.11
C TRP A 355 14.25 -4.06 5.36
N TRP A 356 14.96 -2.96 5.64
CA TRP A 356 14.76 -2.12 6.85
C TRP A 356 13.31 -1.68 7.09
N SER A 357 12.52 -1.54 6.02
CA SER A 357 11.08 -1.31 6.11
C SER A 357 10.38 -2.55 5.56
N TRP A 358 10.32 -3.61 6.36
CA TRP A 358 9.71 -4.88 5.95
C TRP A 358 8.24 -4.74 5.53
N TRP A 359 7.55 -3.67 5.97
CA TRP A 359 6.18 -3.32 5.58
C TRP A 359 6.09 -2.60 4.22
N PHE A 360 7.21 -2.24 3.61
CA PHE A 360 7.32 -1.63 2.28
C PHE A 360 6.53 -0.33 2.10
N GLY A 361 6.49 0.54 3.12
CA GLY A 361 5.83 1.84 2.99
C GLY A 361 4.29 1.76 2.91
N GLY A 362 3.68 2.79 2.34
CA GLY A 362 2.22 2.90 2.21
C GLY A 362 1.69 2.00 1.07
N GLY A 363 0.64 1.22 1.33
CA GLY A 363 -0.01 0.41 0.29
C GLY A 363 -1.00 -0.62 0.83
N PHE A 364 -1.76 -1.27 -0.05
CA PHE A 364 -2.66 -2.36 0.30
C PHE A 364 -1.95 -3.73 0.34
N GLY A 365 -2.01 -4.40 1.49
CA GLY A 365 -1.28 -5.64 1.76
C GLY A 365 0.22 -5.50 1.53
N LEU A 366 0.91 -6.63 1.38
CA LEU A 366 2.35 -6.61 1.14
C LEU A 366 2.67 -6.53 -0.36
N ARG A 367 2.87 -5.30 -0.84
CA ARG A 367 3.00 -4.98 -2.28
C ARG A 367 4.21 -5.63 -2.96
N ALA A 368 5.29 -5.84 -2.23
CA ALA A 368 6.54 -6.40 -2.77
C ALA A 368 6.42 -7.85 -3.29
N PHE A 369 5.35 -8.58 -2.95
CA PHE A 369 5.13 -9.93 -3.46
C PHE A 369 4.28 -9.98 -4.74
N VAL A 370 3.67 -8.88 -5.17
CA VAL A 370 2.68 -8.90 -6.26
C VAL A 370 3.28 -9.43 -7.56
N GLU A 371 4.51 -9.02 -7.89
CA GLU A 371 5.20 -9.53 -9.08
C GLU A 371 5.43 -11.05 -9.06
N SER A 372 5.63 -11.64 -7.87
CA SER A 372 5.83 -13.09 -7.71
C SER A 372 4.59 -13.91 -8.07
N TYR A 373 3.41 -13.28 -8.15
CA TYR A 373 2.17 -13.97 -8.48
C TYR A 373 2.18 -14.55 -9.90
N ALA A 374 2.99 -13.99 -10.82
CA ALA A 374 3.16 -14.56 -12.15
C ALA A 374 3.79 -15.97 -12.08
N PHE A 375 4.72 -16.18 -11.15
CA PHE A 375 5.32 -17.49 -10.90
C PHE A 375 4.40 -18.38 -10.06
N LEU A 376 3.76 -17.82 -9.03
CA LEU A 376 2.86 -18.54 -8.13
C LEU A 376 1.52 -18.93 -8.78
N ALA A 377 1.17 -18.36 -9.94
CA ALA A 377 0.01 -18.79 -10.72
C ALA A 377 0.11 -20.27 -11.13
N LEU A 378 1.32 -20.78 -11.37
CA LEU A 378 1.56 -22.17 -11.77
C LEU A 378 1.24 -23.18 -10.64
N PRO A 379 1.79 -23.06 -9.42
CA PRO A 379 1.38 -23.90 -8.30
C PRO A 379 -0.07 -23.65 -7.86
N PHE A 380 -0.57 -22.41 -7.95
CA PHE A 380 -1.99 -22.16 -7.69
C PHE A 380 -2.91 -22.92 -8.68
N ALA A 381 -2.56 -22.96 -9.97
CA ALA A 381 -3.26 -23.79 -10.94
C ALA A 381 -3.19 -25.29 -10.61
N ALA A 382 -2.08 -25.78 -10.04
CA ALA A 382 -1.96 -27.15 -9.56
C ALA A 382 -3.00 -27.47 -8.46
N PHE A 383 -3.21 -26.53 -7.53
CA PHE A 383 -4.23 -26.64 -6.48
C PHE A 383 -5.66 -26.59 -7.06
N VAL A 384 -5.93 -25.66 -7.97
CA VAL A 384 -7.25 -25.54 -8.62
C VAL A 384 -7.58 -26.79 -9.43
N ASP A 385 -6.64 -27.32 -10.21
CA ASP A 385 -6.80 -28.57 -10.96
C ASP A 385 -7.02 -29.77 -10.02
N PHE A 386 -6.36 -29.80 -8.86
CA PHE A 386 -6.68 -30.79 -7.83
C PHE A 386 -8.12 -30.67 -7.33
N GLY A 387 -8.57 -29.46 -7.00
CA GLY A 387 -9.94 -29.22 -6.51
C GLY A 387 -11.00 -29.61 -7.55
N PHE A 388 -10.77 -29.30 -8.83
CA PHE A 388 -11.70 -29.65 -9.91
C PHE A 388 -11.79 -31.15 -10.18
N ARG A 389 -10.80 -31.94 -9.78
CA ARG A 389 -10.83 -33.41 -9.92
C ARG A 389 -11.49 -34.11 -8.75
N GLN A 390 -11.81 -33.41 -7.66
CA GLN A 390 -12.48 -34.01 -6.50
C GLN A 390 -13.94 -34.38 -6.79
N LYS A 391 -14.53 -35.19 -5.89
CA LYS A 391 -15.98 -35.48 -5.83
C LYS A 391 -16.77 -34.16 -5.70
N LYS A 392 -18.03 -34.16 -6.17
CA LYS A 392 -18.87 -32.95 -6.27
C LYS A 392 -18.87 -32.10 -4.99
N ILE A 393 -19.09 -32.70 -3.82
CA ILE A 393 -19.13 -31.98 -2.53
C ILE A 393 -17.83 -31.22 -2.23
N PHE A 394 -16.68 -31.90 -2.32
CA PHE A 394 -15.36 -31.29 -2.06
C PHE A 394 -14.99 -30.26 -3.13
N ARG A 395 -15.33 -30.53 -4.39
CA ARG A 395 -15.14 -29.58 -5.48
C ARG A 395 -15.89 -28.27 -5.23
N TYR A 396 -17.19 -28.36 -4.90
CA TYR A 396 -17.99 -27.18 -4.60
C TYR A 396 -17.52 -26.47 -3.33
N GLY A 397 -17.11 -27.22 -2.30
CA GLY A 397 -16.51 -26.64 -1.09
C GLY A 397 -15.23 -25.84 -1.38
N ILE A 398 -14.30 -26.41 -2.15
CA ILE A 398 -13.06 -25.70 -2.54
C ILE A 398 -13.38 -24.46 -3.38
N VAL A 399 -14.25 -24.58 -4.38
CA VAL A 399 -14.65 -23.43 -5.22
C VAL A 399 -15.32 -22.34 -4.38
N PHE A 400 -16.17 -22.72 -3.43
CA PHE A 400 -16.82 -21.79 -2.51
C PHE A 400 -15.81 -21.06 -1.64
N VAL A 401 -14.85 -21.77 -1.02
CA VAL A 401 -13.79 -21.14 -0.22
C VAL A 401 -12.98 -20.16 -1.06
N LEU A 402 -12.54 -20.56 -2.26
CA LEU A 402 -11.78 -19.67 -3.15
C LEU A 402 -12.61 -18.44 -3.57
N ALA A 403 -13.90 -18.62 -3.86
CA ALA A 403 -14.80 -17.51 -4.17
C ALA A 403 -14.96 -16.54 -2.99
N VAL A 404 -15.15 -17.06 -1.77
CA VAL A 404 -15.21 -16.25 -0.54
C VAL A 404 -13.92 -15.46 -0.34
N LEU A 405 -12.74 -16.05 -0.58
CA LEU A 405 -11.47 -15.34 -0.45
C LEU A 405 -11.26 -14.27 -1.52
N ILE A 406 -11.74 -14.50 -2.75
CA ILE A 406 -11.75 -13.47 -3.80
C ILE A 406 -12.63 -12.30 -3.36
N LEU A 407 -13.86 -12.59 -2.90
CA LEU A 407 -14.78 -11.57 -2.39
C LEU A 407 -14.21 -10.84 -1.17
N PHE A 408 -13.53 -11.56 -0.28
CA PHE A 408 -12.88 -11.00 0.90
C PHE A 408 -11.76 -10.05 0.54
N ASN A 409 -10.92 -10.37 -0.46
CA ASN A 409 -9.89 -9.44 -0.93
C ASN A 409 -10.48 -8.17 -1.57
N GLN A 410 -11.58 -8.31 -2.32
CA GLN A 410 -12.32 -7.16 -2.86
C GLN A 410 -12.96 -6.33 -1.76
N PHE A 411 -13.49 -6.97 -0.71
CA PHE A 411 -14.01 -6.30 0.47
C PHE A 411 -12.91 -5.52 1.19
N GLN A 412 -11.75 -6.13 1.45
CA GLN A 412 -10.61 -5.44 2.05
C GLN A 412 -10.08 -4.29 1.17
N THR A 413 -10.12 -4.43 -0.15
CA THR A 413 -9.80 -3.33 -1.07
C THR A 413 -10.74 -2.14 -0.82
N ARG A 414 -12.04 -2.39 -0.62
CA ARG A 414 -12.99 -1.33 -0.24
C ARG A 414 -12.74 -0.77 1.15
N GLN A 415 -12.39 -1.61 2.13
CA GLN A 415 -12.00 -1.15 3.47
C GLN A 415 -10.80 -0.22 3.42
N TYR A 416 -9.77 -0.57 2.65
CA TYR A 416 -8.61 0.28 2.41
C TYR A 416 -9.02 1.60 1.77
N ASN A 417 -9.89 1.55 0.77
CA ASN A 417 -10.39 2.74 0.09
C ASN A 417 -11.14 3.72 0.99
N ASN A 418 -11.77 3.19 2.05
CA ASN A 418 -12.53 3.93 3.05
C ASN A 418 -11.74 4.17 4.35
N ASN A 419 -10.42 3.94 4.35
CA ASN A 419 -9.51 4.10 5.50
C ASN A 419 -9.75 3.15 6.69
N ALA A 420 -10.62 2.15 6.55
CA ALA A 420 -10.80 1.09 7.55
C ALA A 420 -9.58 0.13 7.60
N ILE A 421 -8.82 0.05 6.50
CA ILE A 421 -7.46 -0.50 6.51
C ILE A 421 -6.50 0.64 6.19
N HIS A 422 -5.75 1.11 7.19
CA HIS A 422 -4.82 2.21 7.00
C HIS A 422 -3.59 1.78 6.17
N TRP A 423 -3.07 2.69 5.34
CA TRP A 423 -1.90 2.42 4.50
C TRP A 423 -0.60 2.25 5.29
N TRP A 424 -0.54 2.67 6.55
CA TRP A 424 0.66 2.49 7.39
C TRP A 424 0.41 1.98 8.81
N TRP A 425 -0.75 2.28 9.38
CA TRP A 425 -0.89 2.32 10.85
C TRP A 425 -1.61 1.11 11.44
N MET A 426 -1.82 0.08 10.63
CA MET A 426 -2.46 -1.14 11.07
C MET A 426 -1.58 -1.86 12.10
N ASN A 427 -2.27 -2.47 13.06
CA ASN A 427 -1.78 -3.45 14.03
C ASN A 427 -2.90 -4.47 14.29
N LYS A 428 -2.72 -5.36 15.25
CA LYS A 428 -3.68 -6.44 15.54
C LYS A 428 -5.01 -5.88 16.00
N GLU A 429 -4.98 -4.96 16.94
CA GLU A 429 -6.15 -4.33 17.57
C GLU A 429 -6.96 -3.54 16.52
N ALA A 430 -6.30 -2.71 15.72
CA ALA A 430 -6.92 -1.94 14.63
C ALA A 430 -7.54 -2.83 13.55
N TYR A 431 -6.89 -3.95 13.22
CA TYR A 431 -7.41 -4.90 12.23
C TYR A 431 -8.70 -5.57 12.70
N TRP A 432 -8.74 -6.03 13.96
CA TRP A 432 -9.93 -6.66 14.51
C TRP A 432 -11.05 -5.65 14.80
N GLU A 433 -10.71 -4.42 15.20
CA GLU A 433 -11.67 -3.33 15.40
C GLU A 433 -12.46 -3.04 14.11
N THR A 434 -11.82 -3.11 12.96
CA THR A 434 -12.43 -2.86 11.65
C THR A 434 -12.74 -4.13 10.86
N PHE A 435 -12.61 -5.32 11.45
CA PHE A 435 -12.83 -6.57 10.74
C PHE A 435 -14.27 -6.65 10.22
N LEU A 436 -14.42 -6.85 8.91
CA LEU A 436 -15.71 -6.83 8.21
C LEU A 436 -16.52 -5.52 8.33
N LYS A 437 -15.90 -4.41 8.77
CA LYS A 437 -16.48 -3.05 8.76
C LYS A 437 -15.93 -2.25 7.59
N LEU A 438 -16.82 -1.64 6.80
CA LEU A 438 -16.41 -0.87 5.61
C LEU A 438 -15.77 0.49 5.92
N ARG A 439 -15.95 1.03 7.13
CA ARG A 439 -15.44 2.34 7.56
C ARG A 439 -14.77 2.19 8.94
N PRO A 440 -13.77 3.04 9.25
CA PRO A 440 -13.14 3.05 10.56
C PRO A 440 -14.16 3.45 11.64
N THR A 441 -14.03 2.88 12.83
CA THR A 441 -14.74 3.34 14.03
C THR A 441 -13.95 4.45 14.71
N GLU A 442 -14.53 5.14 15.69
CA GLU A 442 -13.77 6.12 16.49
C GLU A 442 -12.59 5.45 17.21
N ARG A 443 -12.83 4.26 17.78
CA ARG A 443 -11.81 3.46 18.46
C ARG A 443 -10.65 3.08 17.54
N PHE A 444 -10.88 2.88 16.24
CA PHE A 444 -9.83 2.58 15.28
C PHE A 444 -8.70 3.61 15.33
N TRP A 445 -9.03 4.90 15.35
CA TRP A 445 -8.05 5.99 15.35
C TRP A 445 -7.28 6.11 16.66
N ILE A 446 -7.81 5.53 17.74
CA ILE A 446 -7.17 5.48 19.05
C ILE A 446 -6.14 4.34 19.10
N VAL A 447 -6.44 3.19 18.48
CA VAL A 447 -5.63 1.98 18.63
C VAL A 447 -4.55 1.80 17.56
N VAL A 448 -4.61 2.54 16.44
CA VAL A 448 -3.60 2.47 15.37
C VAL A 448 -2.21 2.89 15.85
N THR A 449 -1.16 2.33 15.23
CA THR A 449 0.24 2.61 15.59
C THR A 449 1.08 2.97 14.37
N LEU A 450 1.94 3.97 14.52
CA LEU A 450 2.95 4.34 13.54
C LEU A 450 4.22 3.52 13.73
N PRO A 451 4.85 3.03 12.64
CA PRO A 451 6.16 2.44 12.76
C PRO A 451 7.20 3.51 13.11
N ASP A 452 8.10 3.20 14.04
CA ASP A 452 9.27 4.02 14.33
C ASP A 452 10.29 3.90 13.18
N TYR A 453 10.30 4.90 12.29
CA TYR A 453 11.17 4.90 11.12
C TYR A 453 12.65 5.04 11.48
N GLU A 454 12.98 5.78 12.54
CA GLU A 454 14.36 5.97 12.96
C GLU A 454 14.93 4.68 13.55
N ALA A 455 14.18 4.05 14.47
CA ALA A 455 14.54 2.75 15.02
C ALA A 455 14.59 1.67 13.91
N ALA A 456 13.64 1.67 12.97
CA ALA A 456 13.62 0.68 11.89
C ALA A 456 14.83 0.82 10.94
N ARG A 457 15.33 2.04 10.69
CA ARG A 457 16.60 2.26 9.96
C ARG A 457 17.82 1.73 10.73
N GLN A 458 17.68 1.44 12.02
CA GLN A 458 18.65 0.77 12.86
C GLN A 458 18.39 -0.74 13.02
N GLY A 459 17.35 -1.27 12.39
CA GLY A 459 16.98 -2.68 12.48
C GLY A 459 16.21 -3.03 13.76
N ILE A 460 15.68 -2.00 14.45
CA ILE A 460 14.88 -2.11 15.66
C ILE A 460 13.43 -1.79 15.28
N TYR A 461 12.55 -2.79 15.39
CA TYR A 461 11.16 -2.65 14.95
C TYR A 461 10.25 -2.36 16.14
N ARG A 462 9.81 -1.10 16.26
CA ARG A 462 8.89 -0.64 17.30
C ARG A 462 7.70 0.05 16.67
N GLU A 463 6.57 -0.09 17.33
CA GLU A 463 5.33 0.59 17.00
C GLU A 463 5.15 1.73 18.00
N LEU A 464 5.14 2.95 17.49
CA LEU A 464 4.78 4.14 18.22
C LEU A 464 3.26 4.30 18.14
N LYS A 465 2.59 4.38 19.26
CA LYS A 465 1.35 5.16 19.31
C LYS A 465 1.81 6.61 19.07
N SER A 466 1.19 7.36 18.15
CA SER A 466 1.59 8.76 17.85
C SER A 466 1.82 9.61 19.11
N PRO A 467 2.48 10.79 19.04
CA PRO A 467 2.59 11.71 20.18
C PRO A 467 1.23 12.02 20.84
N GLN A 468 0.17 12.21 20.05
CA GLN A 468 -1.21 12.33 20.57
C GLN A 468 -1.74 11.04 21.21
N ALA A 469 -1.31 9.85 20.75
CA ALA A 469 -1.74 8.56 21.29
C ALA A 469 -0.94 8.13 22.54
N LEU A 470 0.26 8.67 22.78
CA LEU A 470 0.95 8.62 24.07
C LEU A 470 0.36 9.62 25.08
N GLU A 471 -0.18 10.75 24.61
CA GLU A 471 -0.81 11.78 25.46
C GLU A 471 -2.26 11.43 25.84
N TRP A 472 -3.00 10.73 24.97
CA TRP A 472 -4.29 10.12 25.29
C TRP A 472 -4.16 8.89 26.21
N GLU A 473 -3.11 8.06 26.07
CA GLU A 473 -2.84 6.96 27.00
C GLU A 473 -2.32 7.44 28.37
N ARG A 474 -1.52 8.51 28.43
CA ARG A 474 -1.21 9.20 29.71
C ARG A 474 -2.45 9.77 30.38
N ARG A 475 -3.46 10.18 29.61
CA ARG A 475 -4.73 10.73 30.09
C ARG A 475 -5.80 9.69 30.45
N ASN A 476 -5.66 8.44 30.01
CA ASN A 476 -6.68 7.39 30.15
C ASN A 476 -6.15 6.04 30.67
N MET A 477 -4.88 5.97 31.11
CA MET A 477 -4.47 4.93 32.08
C MET A 477 -4.80 5.31 33.53
N GLU A 478 -5.58 6.38 33.74
CA GLU A 478 -6.53 6.50 34.85
C GLU A 478 -7.88 7.00 34.29
N TRP A 479 -8.97 6.33 34.63
CA TRP A 479 -10.32 6.82 34.34
C TRP A 479 -10.63 7.97 35.29
N PHE A 480 -10.35 9.21 34.90
CA PHE A 480 -10.81 10.36 35.70
C PHE A 480 -12.32 10.49 35.56
N THR A 481 -13.01 10.22 36.66
CA THR A 481 -14.43 10.54 36.83
C THR A 481 -14.51 11.82 37.67
N TRP A 482 -15.64 12.52 37.64
CA TRP A 482 -15.90 13.62 38.58
C TRP A 482 -15.76 13.19 40.06
N ARG A 483 -15.68 11.87 40.33
CA ARG A 483 -15.44 11.28 41.65
C ARG A 483 -13.98 11.33 42.12
N GLN A 484 -13.04 11.74 41.26
CA GLN A 484 -11.62 11.90 41.60
C GLN A 484 -11.15 13.34 41.35
N PRO A 485 -10.09 13.84 42.03
CA PRO A 485 -9.51 15.15 41.76
C PRO A 485 -9.05 15.26 40.30
N ILE A 486 -9.50 16.30 39.60
CA ILE A 486 -9.20 16.53 38.18
C ILE A 486 -7.82 17.20 38.08
N PRO A 487 -6.91 16.75 37.20
CA PRO A 487 -5.59 17.39 37.08
C PRO A 487 -5.64 18.85 36.60
N GLU A 488 -4.70 19.67 37.07
CA GLU A 488 -4.58 21.10 36.75
C GLU A 488 -4.51 21.39 35.24
N ASP A 489 -3.70 20.64 34.50
CA ASP A 489 -3.54 20.82 33.05
C ASP A 489 -4.88 20.64 32.30
N ARG A 490 -5.78 19.80 32.85
CA ARG A 490 -7.10 19.56 32.28
C ARG A 490 -8.06 20.68 32.57
N ILE A 491 -8.00 21.22 33.78
CA ILE A 491 -8.78 22.39 34.16
C ILE A 491 -8.39 23.58 33.28
N ILE A 492 -7.09 23.83 33.10
CA ILE A 492 -6.59 24.92 32.26
C ILE A 492 -7.00 24.71 30.79
N LEU A 493 -6.93 23.48 30.28
CA LEU A 493 -7.37 23.17 28.92
C LEU A 493 -8.88 23.36 28.75
N TRP A 494 -9.70 22.92 29.71
CA TRP A 494 -11.15 23.11 29.71
C TRP A 494 -11.51 24.60 29.76
N LEU A 495 -10.84 25.39 30.61
CA LEU A 495 -10.97 26.85 30.65
C LEU A 495 -10.58 27.49 29.31
N THR A 496 -9.48 27.07 28.71
CA THR A 496 -9.04 27.56 27.39
C THR A 496 -10.13 27.35 26.35
N GLN A 497 -10.74 26.16 26.33
CA GLN A 497 -11.85 25.85 25.44
C GLN A 497 -13.11 26.68 25.74
N LYS A 498 -13.38 27.03 27.01
CA LYS A 498 -14.47 27.95 27.37
C LYS A 498 -14.19 29.35 26.83
N PHE A 499 -12.98 29.88 26.97
CA PHE A 499 -12.60 31.18 26.40
C PHE A 499 -12.75 31.22 24.87
N GLU A 500 -12.45 30.11 24.20
CA GLU A 500 -12.58 30.00 22.73
C GLU A 500 -14.04 29.86 22.26
N ASN A 501 -14.89 29.15 23.01
CA ASN A 501 -16.18 28.66 22.50
C ASN A 501 -17.41 29.13 23.28
N ASP A 502 -17.25 29.64 24.50
CA ASP A 502 -18.34 30.13 25.35
C ASP A 502 -18.38 31.66 25.32
N SER A 503 -19.49 32.22 24.85
CA SER A 503 -19.65 33.68 24.69
C SER A 503 -19.46 34.47 25.98
N ILE A 504 -19.74 33.89 27.15
CA ILE A 504 -19.58 34.55 28.45
C ILE A 504 -18.10 34.65 28.80
N TYR A 505 -17.35 33.57 28.61
CA TYR A 505 -15.90 33.55 28.86
C TYR A 505 -15.14 34.36 27.81
N SER A 506 -15.57 34.31 26.56
CA SER A 506 -14.98 35.10 25.48
C SER A 506 -15.06 36.61 25.76
N GLN A 507 -16.16 37.08 26.35
CA GLN A 507 -16.32 38.49 26.77
C GLN A 507 -15.38 38.91 27.91
N MET A 508 -14.77 37.96 28.62
CA MET A 508 -13.78 38.25 29.66
C MET A 508 -12.37 38.48 29.09
N MET A 509 -12.14 38.23 27.80
CA MET A 509 -10.90 38.62 27.11
C MET A 509 -11.00 40.08 26.65
N THR A 510 -10.17 40.94 27.23
CA THR A 510 -10.16 42.38 26.95
C THR A 510 -9.13 42.74 25.88
N PRO A 511 -9.26 43.89 25.20
CA PRO A 511 -8.25 44.36 24.25
C PRO A 511 -6.82 44.42 24.83
N ALA A 512 -6.69 44.69 26.13
CA ALA A 512 -5.40 44.69 26.84
C ALA A 512 -4.75 43.29 26.90
N ASP A 513 -5.56 42.22 26.91
CA ASP A 513 -5.04 40.85 26.90
C ASP A 513 -4.43 40.49 25.53
N PHE A 514 -5.01 41.01 24.43
CA PHE A 514 -4.47 40.86 23.07
C PHE A 514 -3.21 41.71 22.85
N GLU A 515 -3.11 42.88 23.48
CA GLU A 515 -1.89 43.68 23.48
C GLU A 515 -0.75 42.98 24.25
N LYS A 516 -1.08 42.28 25.35
CA LYS A 516 -0.10 41.61 26.21
C LYS A 516 0.40 40.28 25.64
N HIS A 517 -0.48 39.47 25.06
CA HIS A 517 -0.17 38.09 24.64
C HIS A 517 -0.17 37.88 23.12
N GLY A 518 -0.43 38.94 22.35
CA GLY A 518 -0.38 38.93 20.89
C GLY A 518 -1.74 38.76 20.21
N PRO A 519 -1.79 38.80 18.87
CA PRO A 519 -3.05 38.82 18.12
C PRO A 519 -3.71 37.43 17.99
N ASP A 520 -3.04 36.35 18.38
CA ASP A 520 -3.57 35.00 18.26
C ASP A 520 -4.56 34.72 19.40
N THR A 521 -5.83 34.57 19.04
CA THR A 521 -6.92 34.34 19.97
C THR A 521 -6.75 33.06 20.79
N ALA A 522 -6.13 32.01 20.23
CA ALA A 522 -5.90 30.76 20.95
C ALA A 522 -4.83 30.92 22.04
N GLU A 523 -3.76 31.67 21.75
CA GLU A 523 -2.71 31.97 22.73
C GLU A 523 -3.22 32.93 23.82
N VAL A 524 -4.05 33.91 23.46
CA VAL A 524 -4.71 34.81 24.43
C VAL A 524 -5.69 34.02 25.31
N ALA A 525 -6.51 33.15 24.74
CA ALA A 525 -7.44 32.30 25.49
C ALA A 525 -6.72 31.38 26.47
N LYS A 526 -5.59 30.79 26.05
CA LYS A 526 -4.76 29.94 26.91
C LYS A 526 -4.09 30.73 28.02
N ALA A 527 -3.56 31.92 27.73
CA ALA A 527 -2.97 32.80 28.72
C ALA A 527 -4.03 33.27 29.73
N LYS A 528 -5.24 33.61 29.27
CA LYS A 528 -6.33 34.04 30.13
C LYS A 528 -6.89 32.91 30.99
N ALA A 529 -7.00 31.71 30.43
CA ALA A 529 -7.35 30.51 31.17
C ALA A 529 -6.34 30.23 32.30
N TRP A 530 -5.05 30.41 32.03
CA TRP A 530 -4.00 30.25 33.03
C TRP A 530 -4.08 31.31 34.14
N GLU A 531 -4.27 32.59 33.79
CA GLU A 531 -4.45 33.68 34.75
C GLU A 531 -5.69 33.45 35.64
N LEU A 532 -6.83 33.12 35.03
CA LEU A 532 -8.09 32.91 35.74
C LEU A 532 -8.06 31.65 36.61
N TYR A 533 -7.36 30.60 36.17
CA TYR A 533 -7.10 29.41 36.98
C TYR A 533 -6.37 29.77 38.28
N HIS A 534 -5.30 30.55 38.18
CA HIS A 534 -4.50 30.95 39.33
C HIS A 534 -5.23 31.95 40.26
N GLU A 535 -6.13 32.77 39.73
CA GLU A 535 -6.92 33.72 40.53
C GLU A 535 -7.90 32.99 41.47
N LYS A 536 -8.63 31.98 40.98
CA LYS A 536 -9.66 31.28 41.76
C LYS A 536 -9.15 30.02 42.47
N GLY A 537 -8.01 29.50 42.04
CA GLY A 537 -7.35 28.34 42.62
C GLY A 537 -7.93 26.99 42.16
N TYR A 538 -7.15 25.94 42.44
CA TYR A 538 -7.43 24.56 42.01
C TYR A 538 -8.80 24.05 42.47
N GLU A 539 -9.10 24.13 43.77
CA GLU A 539 -10.31 23.53 44.36
C GLU A 539 -11.60 24.09 43.75
N PHE A 540 -11.60 25.38 43.42
CA PHE A 540 -12.74 26.02 42.77
C PHE A 540 -12.99 25.40 41.39
N TRP A 541 -11.96 25.35 40.56
CA TRP A 541 -12.12 24.90 39.19
C TRP A 541 -12.28 23.39 39.04
N ASP A 542 -11.65 22.62 39.92
CA ASP A 542 -11.87 21.19 40.05
C ASP A 542 -13.34 20.88 40.35
N LYS A 543 -13.96 21.66 41.25
CA LYS A 543 -15.39 21.57 41.53
C LYS A 543 -16.24 22.00 40.33
N GLU A 544 -15.98 23.15 39.72
CA GLU A 544 -16.79 23.66 38.59
C GLU A 544 -16.80 22.69 37.41
N MET A 545 -15.61 22.19 37.02
CA MET A 545 -15.49 21.22 35.94
C MET A 545 -16.18 19.90 36.28
N ALA A 546 -16.05 19.41 37.52
CA ALA A 546 -16.73 18.20 37.95
C ALA A 546 -18.26 18.31 37.94
N LEU A 547 -18.81 19.47 38.30
CA LEU A 547 -20.26 19.71 38.24
C LEU A 547 -20.79 19.68 36.82
N GLU A 548 -20.09 20.29 35.87
CA GLU A 548 -20.47 20.23 34.46
C GLU A 548 -20.48 18.78 33.94
N MET A 549 -19.48 17.98 34.31
CA MET A 549 -19.41 16.55 33.97
C MET A 549 -20.58 15.75 34.55
N ILE A 550 -20.98 16.02 35.80
CA ILE A 550 -22.13 15.36 36.42
C ILE A 550 -23.42 15.71 35.68
N ILE A 551 -23.63 17.00 35.38
CA ILE A 551 -24.81 17.49 34.67
C ILE A 551 -24.91 16.84 33.28
N GLU A 552 -23.80 16.75 32.54
CA GLU A 552 -23.76 16.10 31.24
C GLU A 552 -24.06 14.59 31.32
N GLU A 553 -23.55 13.90 32.36
CA GLU A 553 -23.79 12.47 32.55
C GLU A 553 -25.26 12.17 32.91
N VAL A 554 -25.85 12.98 33.79
CA VAL A 554 -27.23 12.83 34.26
C VAL A 554 -28.23 13.16 33.15
N SER A 555 -28.00 14.22 32.39
CA SER A 555 -28.88 14.67 31.30
C SER A 555 -29.02 13.63 30.17
N LYS A 556 -28.02 12.75 29.97
CA LYS A 556 -28.07 11.65 28.99
C LYS A 556 -28.94 10.45 29.44
N LYS A 557 -29.38 10.41 30.70
CA LYS A 557 -30.13 9.28 31.27
C LYS A 557 -31.61 9.65 31.48
N THR A 558 -32.47 9.24 30.55
CA THR A 558 -33.92 9.58 30.53
C THR A 558 -34.66 9.31 31.84
N ASN A 559 -34.35 8.19 32.52
CA ASN A 559 -35.01 7.85 33.79
C ASN A 559 -34.65 8.82 34.93
N LEU A 560 -33.43 9.35 34.94
CA LEU A 560 -33.01 10.33 35.94
C LEU A 560 -33.62 11.71 35.66
N MET A 561 -33.68 12.11 34.40
CA MET A 561 -34.30 13.39 34.01
C MET A 561 -35.78 13.46 34.38
N ASN A 562 -36.55 12.39 34.17
CA ASN A 562 -37.96 12.34 34.60
C ASN A 562 -38.12 12.52 36.13
N SER A 563 -37.16 12.03 36.92
CA SER A 563 -37.15 12.20 38.38
C SER A 563 -36.83 13.65 38.77
N ILE A 564 -35.88 14.28 38.06
CA ILE A 564 -35.46 15.67 38.29
C ILE A 564 -36.56 16.65 37.93
N GLU A 565 -37.29 16.43 36.82
CA GLU A 565 -38.45 17.24 36.44
C GLU A 565 -39.56 17.19 37.51
N LYS A 566 -39.81 16.00 38.07
CA LYS A 566 -40.77 15.85 39.16
C LYS A 566 -40.33 16.61 40.42
N LYS A 567 -39.07 16.48 40.83
CA LYS A 567 -38.52 17.24 41.97
C LYS A 567 -38.54 18.76 41.73
N ALA A 568 -38.27 19.20 40.50
CA ALA A 568 -38.28 20.61 40.14
C ALA A 568 -39.68 21.22 40.32
N MET A 569 -40.72 20.49 39.90
CA MET A 569 -42.12 20.87 40.14
C MET A 569 -42.47 20.90 41.64
N GLU A 570 -42.06 19.89 42.41
CA GLU A 570 -42.33 19.82 43.86
C GLU A 570 -41.63 20.94 44.64
N ASN A 571 -40.43 21.35 44.23
CA ASN A 571 -39.64 22.39 44.87
C ASN A 571 -39.88 23.81 44.32
N ASN A 572 -40.77 23.96 43.34
CA ASN A 572 -41.02 25.22 42.63
C ASN A 572 -39.74 25.87 42.04
N LEU A 573 -38.90 25.05 41.41
CA LEU A 573 -37.65 25.44 40.76
C LEU A 573 -37.70 25.15 39.26
N SER A 574 -36.84 25.83 38.49
CA SER A 574 -36.60 25.40 37.12
C SER A 574 -35.90 24.03 37.09
N VAL A 575 -36.11 23.27 36.01
CA VAL A 575 -35.46 21.95 35.82
C VAL A 575 -33.94 22.09 35.87
N ASP A 576 -33.38 23.15 35.27
CA ASP A 576 -31.94 23.43 35.29
C ASP A 576 -31.43 23.75 36.70
N SER A 577 -32.18 24.54 37.48
CA SER A 577 -31.83 24.84 38.87
C SER A 577 -31.85 23.57 39.75
N GLN A 578 -32.85 22.71 39.56
CA GLN A 578 -32.93 21.43 40.28
C GLN A 578 -31.80 20.48 39.86
N LEU A 579 -31.45 20.45 38.57
CA LEU A 579 -30.35 19.63 38.05
C LEU A 579 -29.00 20.05 38.64
N VAL A 580 -28.74 21.36 38.77
CA VAL A 580 -27.53 21.88 39.43
C VAL A 580 -27.49 21.52 40.92
N LEU A 581 -28.62 21.59 41.62
CA LEU A 581 -28.70 21.20 43.05
C LEU A 581 -28.41 19.71 43.24
N ASP A 582 -29.00 18.85 42.40
CA ASP A 582 -28.76 17.40 42.45
C ASP A 582 -27.30 17.06 42.06
N ALA A 583 -26.70 17.77 41.10
CA ALA A 583 -25.29 17.63 40.75
C ALA A 583 -24.35 18.06 41.89
N LEU A 584 -24.65 19.18 42.57
CA LEU A 584 -23.93 19.63 43.77
C LEU A 584 -24.05 18.63 44.92
N TRP A 585 -25.20 17.99 45.07
CA TRP A 585 -25.40 16.95 46.06
C TRP A 585 -24.53 15.73 45.75
N LEU A 586 -24.56 15.23 44.51
CA LEU A 586 -23.74 14.10 44.05
C LEU A 586 -22.25 14.37 44.22
N PHE A 587 -21.79 15.56 43.81
CA PHE A 587 -20.41 15.97 43.99
C PHE A 587 -19.96 15.93 45.45
N ARG A 588 -20.81 16.36 46.40
CA ARG A 588 -20.45 16.36 47.84
C ARG A 588 -20.51 14.98 48.51
N HIS A 589 -21.37 14.08 48.03
CA HIS A 589 -21.68 12.82 48.72
C HIS A 589 -21.03 11.59 48.09
N GLU A 590 -20.76 11.62 46.78
CA GLU A 590 -20.15 10.50 46.05
C GLU A 590 -18.68 10.74 45.70
N ARG A 591 -18.15 11.96 45.91
CA ARG A 591 -16.72 12.27 45.83
C ARG A 591 -16.12 12.11 47.22
N LYS A 592 -15.65 10.90 47.53
CA LYS A 592 -14.91 10.57 48.75
C LYS A 592 -13.59 9.91 48.41
#